data_AF-A0A7X9JGW9-F1
#
_entry.id   AF-A0A7X9JGW9-F1
#
_cell.length_a   1.000
_cell.length_b   1.000
_cell.length_c   1.000
_cell.angle_alpha   90.00
_cell.angle_beta   90.00
_cell.angle_gamma   90.00
#
_symmetry.space_group_name_H-M   'P 1'
#
loop_
_entity.id
_entity.type
_entity.pdbx_description
1 polymer ?
#
loop_
_entity_poly.entity_id
_entity_poly.type
_entity_poly.pdbx_seq_one_letter_code
_entity_poly.pdbx_strand_id
1 'polypeptide(L)'
;MIAKNILPLFFDYAMGKIVRCYHATEINDNADFILTRRIVVLDDVGTEDQFVKYGERRWIFPEIVDRAEQKENILIITTNLSPDEIERKYGIRTRDRLRAICTPVLFKGESLRK
;
A
#
# COMPACT_ATOMS: atom_id res chain seq x y z
N MET A 1 8.70 -9.61 4.78
CA MET A 1 9.44 -9.82 6.04
C MET A 1 9.86 -8.51 6.71
N ILE A 2 10.47 -7.56 5.98
CA ILE A 2 10.86 -6.24 6.53
C ILE A 2 9.62 -5.40 6.90
N ALA A 3 8.69 -5.22 5.94
CA ALA A 3 7.48 -4.42 6.18
C ALA A 3 6.66 -4.95 7.36
N LYS A 4 6.40 -6.27 7.38
CA LYS A 4 5.55 -6.92 8.39
C LYS A 4 6.11 -6.92 9.82
N ASN A 5 7.43 -7.00 10.01
CA ASN A 5 8.02 -7.21 11.33
C ASN A 5 8.80 -5.99 11.86
N ILE A 6 9.55 -5.30 10.99
CA ILE A 6 10.44 -4.22 11.41
C ILE A 6 9.69 -2.90 11.53
N LEU A 7 8.82 -2.58 10.55
CA LEU A 7 8.11 -1.29 10.56
C LEU A 7 7.19 -1.14 11.78
N PRO A 8 6.33 -2.12 12.16
CA PRO A 8 5.50 -1.99 13.34
C PRO A 8 6.31 -1.76 14.62
N LEU A 9 7.42 -2.50 14.78
CA LEU A 9 8.29 -2.37 15.94
C LEU A 9 8.98 -1.00 15.98
N PHE A 10 9.44 -0.50 14.83
CA PHE A 10 10.06 0.81 14.75
C PHE A 10 9.07 1.93 15.09
N PHE A 11 7.86 1.91 14.55
CA PHE A 11 6.85 2.93 14.85
C PHE A 11 6.37 2.87 16.31
N ASP A 12 6.31 1.68 16.90
CA ASP A 12 6.02 1.53 18.31
C ASP A 12 7.15 2.12 19.17
N TYR A 13 8.40 1.76 18.88
CA TYR A 13 9.56 2.26 19.61
C TYR A 13 9.78 3.78 19.45
N ALA A 14 9.69 4.30 18.23
CA ALA A 14 10.00 5.69 17.93
C ALA A 14 8.84 6.65 18.20
N MET A 15 7.59 6.19 18.08
CA MET A 15 6.40 7.05 18.11
C MET A 15 5.29 6.58 19.07
N GLY A 16 5.44 5.41 19.71
CA GLY A 16 4.38 4.81 20.52
C GLY A 16 3.12 4.48 19.71
N LYS A 17 3.27 4.16 18.42
CA LYS A 17 2.14 3.91 17.49
C LYS A 17 2.17 2.48 16.98
N ILE A 18 1.08 1.75 17.22
CA ILE A 18 0.88 0.41 16.66
C ILE A 18 0.45 0.53 15.19
N VAL A 19 1.38 0.18 14.30
CA VAL A 19 1.15 0.14 12.86
C VAL A 19 0.84 -1.29 12.43
N ARG A 20 -0.27 -1.48 11.68
CA ARG A 20 -0.60 -2.77 11.07
C ARG A 20 -0.16 -2.79 9.62
N CYS A 21 0.39 -3.92 9.21
CA CYS A 21 0.71 -4.21 7.82
C CYS A 21 -0.36 -5.13 7.24
N TYR A 22 -0.82 -4.83 6.04
CA TYR A 22 -1.83 -5.60 5.32
C TYR A 22 -1.21 -6.14 4.05
N HIS A 23 -1.39 -7.43 3.76
CA HIS A 23 -1.08 -7.96 2.45
C HIS A 23 -2.10 -7.45 1.43
N ALA A 24 -1.70 -7.26 0.18
CA ALA A 24 -2.58 -6.70 -0.85
C ALA A 24 -3.89 -7.49 -0.99
N THR A 25 -3.84 -8.82 -0.89
CA THR A 25 -5.03 -9.69 -0.93
C THR A 25 -6.02 -9.43 0.21
N GLU A 26 -5.57 -8.89 1.35
CA GLU A 26 -6.40 -8.62 2.53
C GLU A 26 -7.03 -7.21 2.50
N ILE A 27 -6.65 -6.38 1.52
CA ILE A 27 -7.10 -4.98 1.44
C ILE A 27 -8.62 -4.90 1.31
N ASN A 28 -9.22 -5.78 0.51
CA ASN A 28 -10.65 -5.78 0.22
C ASN A 28 -11.48 -6.03 1.48
N ASP A 29 -11.07 -7.00 2.31
CA ASP A 29 -11.77 -7.34 3.54
C ASP A 29 -11.58 -6.30 4.65
N ASN A 30 -10.51 -5.51 4.58
CA ASN A 30 -10.13 -4.53 5.59
C ASN A 30 -10.28 -3.08 5.13
N ALA A 31 -10.91 -2.84 3.97
CA ALA A 31 -10.92 -1.55 3.30
C ALA A 31 -11.38 -0.40 4.23
N ASP A 32 -12.56 -0.54 4.84
CA ASP A 32 -13.13 0.48 5.73
C ASP A 32 -12.19 0.79 6.90
N PHE A 33 -11.55 -0.24 7.46
CA PHE A 33 -10.63 -0.08 8.57
C PHE A 33 -9.32 0.58 8.16
N ILE A 34 -8.75 0.21 7.01
CA ILE A 34 -7.53 0.82 6.46
C ILE A 34 -7.75 2.31 6.20
N LEU A 35 -8.90 2.68 5.62
CA LEU A 35 -9.24 4.05 5.24
C LEU A 35 -9.44 4.99 6.45
N THR A 36 -9.60 4.44 7.67
CA THR A 36 -9.68 5.22 8.91
C THR A 36 -8.31 5.52 9.54
N ARG A 37 -7.24 4.82 9.11
CA ARG A 37 -5.92 4.90 9.74
C ARG A 37 -5.07 6.05 9.19
N ARG A 38 -4.24 6.62 10.06
CA ARG A 38 -3.25 7.67 9.71
C ARG A 38 -1.92 7.13 9.20
N ILE A 39 -1.59 5.88 9.55
CA ILE A 39 -0.39 5.18 9.07
C ILE A 39 -0.87 3.86 8.47
N VAL A 40 -0.55 3.64 7.20
CA VAL A 40 -0.96 2.46 6.43
C VAL A 40 0.27 1.83 5.79
N VAL A 41 0.45 0.54 6.02
CA VAL A 41 1.50 -0.26 5.40
C VAL A 41 0.84 -1.36 4.57
N LEU A 42 1.08 -1.36 3.26
CA LEU A 42 0.59 -2.36 2.32
C LEU A 42 1.76 -3.17 1.77
N ASP A 43 1.69 -4.49 1.89
CA ASP A 43 2.72 -5.42 1.42
C ASP A 43 2.25 -6.12 0.14
N ASP A 44 3.16 -6.30 -0.82
CA ASP A 44 2.94 -6.98 -2.10
C ASP A 44 1.79 -6.40 -2.95
N VAL A 45 1.69 -5.06 -2.99
CA VAL A 45 0.73 -4.35 -3.86
C VAL A 45 0.95 -4.77 -5.30
N GLY A 46 -0.12 -5.14 -5.99
CA GLY A 46 -0.05 -5.77 -7.31
C GLY A 46 -0.65 -7.16 -7.35
N THR A 47 -0.86 -7.82 -6.21
CA THR A 47 -1.49 -9.15 -6.13
C THR A 47 -2.94 -9.14 -5.68
N GLU A 48 -3.51 -7.97 -5.36
CA GLU A 48 -4.91 -7.86 -4.99
C GLU A 48 -5.84 -8.04 -6.18
N ASP A 49 -7.09 -8.42 -5.88
CA ASP A 49 -8.20 -8.58 -6.82
C ASP A 49 -9.15 -7.37 -6.79
N GLN A 50 -9.92 -7.21 -7.86
CA GLN A 50 -10.97 -6.19 -7.90
C GLN A 50 -12.05 -6.48 -6.85
N PHE A 51 -12.37 -5.47 -6.04
CA PHE A 51 -13.48 -5.54 -5.11
C PHE A 51 -14.79 -5.41 -5.88
N VAL A 52 -15.70 -6.38 -5.71
CA VAL A 52 -17.01 -6.38 -6.36
C VAL A 52 -18.08 -6.08 -5.33
N LYS A 53 -18.73 -4.92 -5.43
CA LYS A 53 -19.86 -4.55 -4.57
C LYS A 53 -21.01 -4.07 -5.44
N TYR A 54 -22.16 -4.75 -5.34
CA TYR A 54 -23.37 -4.48 -6.13
C TYR A 54 -23.14 -4.40 -7.66
N GLY A 55 -22.22 -5.21 -8.19
CA GLY A 55 -21.93 -5.29 -9.62
C GLY A 55 -20.85 -4.32 -10.12
N GLU A 56 -20.44 -3.34 -9.30
CA GLU A 56 -19.32 -2.45 -9.62
C GLU A 56 -18.00 -3.10 -9.20
N ARG A 57 -17.08 -3.24 -10.16
CA ARG A 57 -15.72 -3.73 -9.91
C ARG A 57 -14.79 -2.54 -9.73
N ARG A 58 -14.20 -2.40 -8.55
CA ARG A 58 -13.30 -1.29 -8.23
C ARG A 58 -12.05 -1.77 -7.52
N TRP A 59 -10.94 -1.10 -7.80
CA TRP A 59 -9.71 -1.29 -7.06
C TRP A 59 -9.77 -0.46 -5.78
N ILE A 60 -9.53 -1.08 -4.62
CA ILE A 60 -9.47 -0.37 -3.33
C ILE A 60 -8.14 0.38 -3.19
N PHE A 61 -7.06 -0.11 -3.80
CA PHE A 61 -5.74 0.50 -3.71
C PHE A 61 -5.72 1.99 -4.15
N PRO A 62 -6.27 2.38 -5.33
CA PRO A 62 -6.41 3.79 -5.70
C PRO A 62 -7.19 4.66 -4.70
N GLU A 63 -8.19 4.10 -4.02
CA GLU A 63 -8.96 4.82 -2.98
C GLU A 63 -8.10 5.09 -1.74
N ILE A 64 -7.24 4.14 -1.36
CA ILE A 64 -6.29 4.31 -0.25
C ILE A 64 -5.26 5.39 -0.59
N VAL A 65 -4.72 5.38 -1.81
CA VAL A 65 -3.75 6.39 -2.28
C VAL A 65 -4.38 7.78 -2.29
N ASP A 66 -5.60 7.91 -2.81
CA ASP A 66 -6.34 9.18 -2.82
C ASP A 66 -6.59 9.72 -1.41
N ARG A 67 -7.02 8.85 -0.47
CA ARG A 67 -7.17 9.27 0.93
C ARG A 67 -5.86 9.65 1.58
N ALA A 68 -4.77 8.96 1.27
CA ALA A 68 -3.47 9.24 1.85
C ALA A 68 -2.93 10.61 1.41
N GLU A 69 -3.16 10.98 0.14
CA GLU A 69 -2.90 12.31 -0.39
C GLU A 69 -3.75 13.38 0.29
N GLN A 70 -5.07 13.20 0.37
CA GLN A 70 -5.98 14.20 0.94
C GLN A 70 -5.77 14.46 2.43
N LYS A 71 -5.37 13.44 3.19
CA LYS A 71 -5.23 13.51 4.65
C LYS A 71 -3.79 13.58 5.15
N GLU A 72 -2.82 13.66 4.24
CA GLU A 72 -1.39 13.61 4.55
C GLU A 72 -1.03 12.39 5.43
N ASN A 73 -1.66 11.24 5.13
CA ASN A 73 -1.39 10.00 5.87
C ASN A 73 -0.06 9.41 5.42
N ILE A 74 0.64 8.76 6.35
CA ILE A 74 1.86 8.02 6.03
C ILE A 74 1.45 6.73 5.32
N LEU A 75 1.83 6.61 4.05
CA LEU A 75 1.63 5.42 3.24
C LEU A 75 2.98 4.77 2.93
N ILE A 76 3.13 3.51 3.33
CA ILE A 76 4.28 2.68 2.99
C ILE A 76 3.78 1.51 2.17
N ILE A 77 4.36 1.32 0.98
CA ILE A 77 3.99 0.25 0.07
C ILE A 77 5.22 -0.59 -0.28
N THR A 78 5.01 -1.89 -0.48
CA THR A 78 5.95 -2.75 -1.19
C THR A 78 5.25 -3.31 -2.42
N THR A 79 5.99 -3.45 -3.51
CA THR A 79 5.45 -3.98 -4.76
C THR A 79 6.59 -4.55 -5.60
N ASN A 80 6.29 -5.61 -6.34
CA ASN A 80 7.16 -6.15 -7.37
C ASN A 80 6.91 -5.51 -8.74
N LEU A 81 5.96 -4.59 -8.85
CA LEU A 81 5.63 -3.89 -10.08
C LEU A 81 6.56 -2.71 -10.31
N SER A 82 6.97 -2.53 -11.56
CA SER A 82 7.59 -1.31 -12.03
C SER A 82 6.59 -0.14 -12.06
N PRO A 83 7.05 1.12 -12.05
CA PRO A 83 6.16 2.28 -12.17
C PRO A 83 5.22 2.24 -13.38
N ASP A 84 5.68 1.67 -14.50
CA ASP A 84 4.87 1.53 -15.71
C ASP A 84 3.79 0.45 -15.56
N GLU A 85 4.08 -0.64 -14.83
CA GLU A 85 3.08 -1.68 -14.52
C GLU A 85 2.04 -1.18 -13.52
N ILE A 86 2.45 -0.36 -12.55
CA ILE A 86 1.52 0.33 -11.63
C ILE A 86 0.56 1.22 -12.43
N GLU A 87 1.09 2.00 -13.39
CA GLU A 87 0.26 2.84 -14.26
C GLU A 87 -0.69 2.01 -15.12
N ARG A 88 -0.23 0.91 -15.71
CA ARG A 88 -1.09 0.03 -16.51
C ARG A 88 -2.20 -0.61 -15.68
N LYS A 89 -1.91 -0.99 -14.43
CA LYS A 89 -2.88 -1.68 -13.55
C LYS A 89 -3.87 -0.71 -12.89
N TYR A 90 -3.40 0.44 -12.42
CA TYR A 90 -4.18 1.37 -11.58
C TYR A 90 -4.43 2.75 -12.21
N GLY A 91 -3.89 3.00 -13.40
CA GLY A 91 -4.01 4.26 -14.13
C GLY A 91 -2.97 5.32 -13.74
N ILE A 92 -2.74 6.26 -14.66
CA ILE A 92 -1.77 7.37 -14.51
C ILE A 92 -2.03 8.20 -13.25
N ARG A 93 -3.30 8.43 -12.90
CA ARG A 93 -3.68 9.23 -11.73
C ARG A 93 -3.20 8.61 -10.43
N THR A 94 -3.20 7.28 -10.32
CA THR A 94 -2.69 6.59 -9.12
C THR A 94 -1.16 6.72 -9.04
N ARG A 95 -0.46 6.59 -10.18
CA ARG A 95 0.98 6.77 -10.27
C ARG A 95 1.41 8.19 -9.87
N ASP A 96 0.75 9.21 -10.39
CA ASP A 96 1.11 10.61 -10.10
C ASP A 96 0.97 10.93 -8.61
N ARG A 97 -0.08 10.42 -7.97
CA ARG A 97 -0.27 10.57 -6.52
C ARG A 97 0.79 9.86 -5.70
N LEU A 98 1.11 8.62 -6.05
CA LEU A 98 2.20 7.89 -5.42
C LEU A 98 3.51 8.67 -5.51
N ARG A 99 3.77 9.33 -6.65
CA ARG A 99 4.95 10.19 -6.81
C ARG A 99 4.89 11.45 -5.94
N ALA A 100 3.70 11.97 -5.63
CA ALA A 100 3.53 13.12 -4.76
C ALA A 100 3.71 12.78 -3.28
N ILE A 101 3.23 11.62 -2.82
CA ILE A 101 3.17 11.27 -1.39
C ILE A 101 4.21 10.23 -0.95
N CYS A 102 4.79 9.47 -1.87
CA CYS A 102 5.78 8.43 -1.57
C CYS A 102 7.12 8.74 -2.25
N THR A 103 8.21 8.33 -1.58
CA THR A 103 9.55 8.32 -2.18
C THR A 103 9.85 6.92 -2.70
N PRO A 104 10.04 6.72 -4.02
CA PRO A 104 10.34 5.40 -4.57
C PRO A 104 11.76 4.97 -4.18
N VAL A 105 11.88 3.75 -3.64
CA VAL A 105 13.16 3.13 -3.31
C VAL A 105 13.27 1.84 -4.10
N LEU A 106 14.25 1.80 -5.02
CA LEU A 106 14.47 0.64 -5.86
C LEU A 106 15.38 -0.36 -5.16
N PHE A 107 14.82 -1.51 -4.78
CA PHE A 107 15.58 -2.63 -4.24
C PHE A 107 16.04 -3.54 -5.40
N LYS A 108 17.36 -3.60 -5.62
CA LYS A 108 17.98 -4.56 -6.55
C LYS A 108 18.74 -5.59 -5.74
N GLY A 109 18.41 -6.87 -5.94
CA GLY A 109 19.08 -7.98 -5.27
C GLY A 109 18.52 -9.32 -5.73
N GLU A 110 19.28 -10.39 -5.51
CA GLU A 110 18.79 -11.74 -5.76
C GLU A 110 17.73 -12.12 -4.72
N SER A 111 16.82 -13.01 -5.12
CA SER A 111 15.79 -13.50 -4.22
C SER A 111 16.43 -14.14 -2.98
N LEU A 112 16.07 -13.63 -1.80
CA LEU A 112 16.49 -14.22 -0.52
C LEU A 112 15.69 -15.48 -0.15
N ARG A 113 14.78 -15.93 -1.03
CA ARG A 113 14.07 -17.21 -0.87
C ARG A 113 15.07 -18.33 -1.20
N LYS A 114 15.70 -18.89 -0.17
CA LYS A 114 16.41 -20.17 -0.24
C LYS A 114 15.43 -21.32 -0.30
#